data_AF-A0A353DAZ2-F1
#
_entry.id   AF-A0A353DAZ2-F1
#
_cell.length_a   1.000
_cell.length_b   1.000
_cell.length_c   1.000
_cell.angle_alpha   90.00
_cell.angle_beta   90.00
_cell.angle_gamma   90.00
#
_symmetry.space_group_name_H-M   'P 1'
#
loop_
_entity.id
_entity.type
_entity.pdbx_description
1 polymer ?
#
loop_
_entity_poly.entity_id
_entity_poly.type
_entity_poly.pdbx_seq_one_letter_code
_entity_poly.pdbx_strand_id
1 'polypeptide(L)'
;GATAQHALEHALSALRPDLPHAAGLVLLCRAFFRRLAEKAPDRFLELSLALGCPELEAGPEGFHRALDRLLAEVGLGELKARDFGLDPSMAGLLADNALATNERLIGLTPGGMDRADLVQILEEALA
;
A
#
# COMPACT_ATOMS: atom_id res chain seq x y z
N GLY A 1 15.28 0.90 -5.59
CA GLY A 1 14.18 1.79 -6.03
C GLY A 1 12.95 1.47 -5.22
N ALA A 2 11.93 2.34 -5.25
CA ALA A 2 10.64 2.10 -4.62
C ALA A 2 9.65 1.39 -5.57
N THR A 3 8.39 1.21 -5.15
CA THR A 3 7.32 0.48 -5.87
C THR A 3 6.08 1.35 -6.08
N ALA A 4 5.01 0.78 -6.64
CA ALA A 4 3.71 1.42 -6.84
C ALA A 4 3.10 1.99 -5.55
N GLN A 5 3.40 1.46 -4.36
CA GLN A 5 2.94 2.07 -3.10
C GLN A 5 3.40 3.53 -2.97
N HIS A 6 4.67 3.80 -3.33
CA HIS A 6 5.20 5.17 -3.31
C HIS A 6 4.61 6.03 -4.45
N ALA A 7 4.33 5.44 -5.62
CA ALA A 7 3.65 6.15 -6.70
C ALA A 7 2.26 6.63 -6.27
N LEU A 8 1.50 5.76 -5.60
CA LEU A 8 0.18 6.07 -5.05
C LEU A 8 0.26 7.11 -3.94
N GLU A 9 1.24 6.99 -3.04
CA GLU A 9 1.43 7.98 -1.99
C GLU A 9 1.75 9.37 -2.56
N HIS A 10 2.61 9.47 -3.57
CA HIS A 10 2.91 10.76 -4.21
C HIS A 10 1.64 11.40 -4.78
N ALA A 11 0.70 10.60 -5.31
CA ALA A 11 -0.59 11.08 -5.76
C ALA A 11 -1.47 11.58 -4.60
N LEU A 12 -1.47 10.89 -3.44
CA LEU A 12 -2.17 11.36 -2.24
C LEU A 12 -1.63 12.71 -1.77
N SER A 13 -0.31 12.82 -1.63
CA SER A 13 0.35 14.04 -1.13
C SER A 13 0.29 15.19 -2.15
N ALA A 14 0.18 14.91 -3.45
CA ALA A 14 -0.12 15.93 -4.45
C ALA A 14 -1.53 16.52 -4.28
N LEU A 15 -2.51 15.69 -3.89
CA LEU A 15 -3.90 16.11 -3.65
C LEU A 15 -4.13 16.69 -2.24
N ARG A 16 -3.34 16.26 -1.26
CA ARG A 16 -3.36 16.69 0.15
C ARG A 16 -1.93 17.00 0.62
N PRO A 17 -1.40 18.20 0.33
CA PRO A 17 -0.02 18.55 0.69
C PRO A 17 0.25 18.59 2.20
N ASP A 18 -0.80 18.62 3.02
CA ASP A 18 -0.76 18.54 4.48
C ASP A 18 -0.72 17.10 5.01
N LEU A 19 -0.98 16.09 4.17
CA LEU A 19 -0.79 14.68 4.51
C LEU A 19 0.70 14.40 4.73
N PRO A 20 1.13 13.96 5.93
CA PRO A 20 2.50 13.52 6.11
C PRO A 20 2.79 12.33 5.22
N HIS A 21 3.90 12.37 4.47
CA HIS A 21 4.29 11.32 3.53
C HIS A 21 4.22 9.90 4.12
N ALA A 22 4.76 9.72 5.32
CA ALA A 22 4.72 8.44 6.02
C ALA A 22 3.29 8.00 6.39
N ALA A 23 2.39 8.92 6.72
CA ALA A 23 0.99 8.61 6.97
C ALA A 23 0.29 8.12 5.70
N GLY A 24 0.58 8.73 4.55
CA GLY A 24 0.09 8.26 3.25
C GLY A 24 0.54 6.83 2.93
N LEU A 25 1.81 6.48 3.19
CA LEU A 25 2.29 5.10 3.03
C LEU A 25 1.56 4.10 3.92
N VAL A 26 1.25 4.48 5.17
CA VAL A 26 0.54 3.65 6.14
C VAL A 26 -0.92 3.43 5.74
N LEU A 27 -1.60 4.47 5.25
CA LEU A 27 -2.97 4.34 4.73
C LEU A 27 -3.04 3.30 3.61
N LEU A 28 -2.06 3.30 2.72
CA LEU A 28 -2.01 2.43 1.56
C LEU A 28 -1.52 1.00 1.86
N CYS A 29 -0.73 0.78 2.91
CA CYS A 29 0.11 -0.41 2.99
C CYS A 29 -0.68 -1.71 3.04
N ARG A 30 -1.81 -1.76 3.75
CA ARG A 30 -2.63 -2.98 3.88
C ARG A 30 -3.16 -3.44 2.52
N ALA A 31 -3.86 -2.54 1.82
CA ALA A 31 -4.42 -2.81 0.50
C ALA A 31 -3.31 -3.10 -0.53
N PHE A 32 -2.23 -2.32 -0.50
CA PHE A 32 -1.09 -2.51 -1.41
C PHE A 32 -0.46 -3.90 -1.26
N PHE A 33 -0.12 -4.30 -0.03
CA PHE A 33 0.51 -5.59 0.19
C PHE A 33 -0.44 -6.75 -0.10
N ARG A 34 -1.75 -6.59 0.09
CA ARG A 34 -2.72 -7.63 -0.28
C ARG A 34 -2.71 -7.86 -1.79
N ARG A 35 -2.74 -6.77 -2.56
CA ARG A 35 -2.63 -6.85 -4.02
C ARG A 35 -1.28 -7.39 -4.48
N LEU A 36 -0.19 -7.01 -3.81
CA LEU A 36 1.14 -7.53 -4.13
C LEU A 36 1.24 -9.04 -3.84
N ALA A 37 0.60 -9.54 -2.79
CA ALA A 37 0.56 -10.97 -2.47
C ALA A 37 -0.15 -11.80 -3.56
N GLU A 38 -1.22 -11.27 -4.15
CA GLU A 38 -1.92 -11.90 -5.27
C GLU A 38 -1.04 -11.98 -6.53
N LYS A 39 -0.20 -10.95 -6.76
CA LYS A 39 0.61 -10.82 -7.99
C LYS A 39 2.01 -11.45 -7.88
N ALA A 40 2.56 -11.50 -6.68
CA ALA A 40 3.94 -11.95 -6.42
C ALA A 40 4.07 -12.68 -5.07
N PRO A 41 3.33 -13.78 -4.84
CA PRO A 41 3.27 -14.47 -3.55
C PRO A 41 4.63 -14.98 -3.08
N ASP A 42 5.52 -15.37 -4.00
CA ASP A 42 6.86 -15.88 -3.68
C ASP A 42 7.74 -14.85 -2.93
N ARG A 43 7.39 -13.56 -2.99
CA ARG A 43 8.09 -12.49 -2.25
C ARG A 43 7.76 -12.50 -0.76
N PHE A 44 6.66 -13.11 -0.34
CA PHE A 44 6.13 -12.94 1.01
C PHE A 44 6.74 -13.87 2.05
N LEU A 45 7.42 -14.96 1.64
CA LEU A 45 8.12 -15.82 2.59
C LEU A 45 9.16 -15.02 3.37
N GLU A 46 10.13 -14.41 2.67
CA GLU A 46 11.19 -13.61 3.30
C GLU A 46 10.65 -12.34 3.97
N LEU A 47 9.66 -11.67 3.36
CA LEU A 47 9.06 -10.47 3.94
C LEU A 47 8.36 -10.77 5.27
N SER A 48 7.62 -11.88 5.36
CA SER A 48 6.92 -12.25 6.59
C SER A 48 7.91 -12.54 7.72
N LEU A 49 8.97 -13.31 7.45
CA LEU A 49 10.04 -13.59 8.40
C LEU A 49 10.73 -12.31 8.87
N ALA A 50 11.06 -11.41 7.93
CA ALA A 50 11.69 -10.12 8.25
C ALA A 50 10.82 -9.23 9.15
N LEU A 51 9.49 -9.39 9.07
CA LEU A 51 8.52 -8.69 9.90
C LEU A 51 8.25 -9.38 11.25
N GLY A 52 9.02 -10.43 11.57
CA GLY A 52 8.91 -11.18 12.82
C GLY A 52 7.83 -12.27 12.85
N CYS A 53 7.36 -12.71 11.67
CA CYS A 53 6.44 -13.84 11.57
C CYS A 53 7.17 -15.16 11.91
N PRO A 54 6.58 -16.06 12.72
CA PRO A 54 7.12 -17.39 12.93
C PRO A 54 7.26 -18.19 11.63
N GLU A 55 8.32 -19.00 11.51
CA GLU A 55 8.62 -19.74 10.27
C GLU A 55 7.48 -20.66 9.80
N LEU A 56 6.78 -21.30 10.73
CA LEU A 56 5.62 -22.16 10.42
C LEU A 56 4.41 -21.41 9.87
N GLU A 57 4.39 -20.09 10.02
CA GLU A 57 3.31 -19.20 9.59
C GLU A 57 3.74 -18.30 8.40
N ALA A 58 5.00 -18.42 7.96
CA ALA A 58 5.59 -17.53 6.99
C ALA A 58 4.93 -17.67 5.60
N GLY A 59 4.76 -16.55 4.91
CA GLY A 59 4.00 -16.43 3.68
C GLY A 59 3.07 -15.22 3.69
N PRO A 60 2.20 -15.07 2.67
CA PRO A 60 1.30 -13.92 2.54
C PRO A 60 0.45 -13.65 3.78
N GLU A 61 -0.26 -14.66 4.30
CA GLU A 61 -1.13 -14.49 5.46
C GLU A 61 -0.33 -14.15 6.73
N GLY A 62 0.85 -14.76 6.89
CA GLY A 62 1.77 -14.47 7.99
C GLY A 62 2.28 -13.04 7.96
N PHE A 63 2.67 -12.54 6.78
CA PHE A 63 3.07 -11.15 6.59
C PHE A 63 1.94 -10.19 6.97
N HIS A 64 0.70 -10.43 6.53
CA HIS A 64 -0.43 -9.56 6.84
C HIS A 64 -0.70 -9.49 8.34
N ARG A 65 -0.68 -10.63 9.03
CA ARG A 65 -0.81 -10.66 10.51
C ARG A 65 0.31 -9.89 11.19
N ALA A 66 1.56 -10.07 10.74
CA ALA A 66 2.71 -9.37 11.29
C ALA A 66 2.64 -7.84 11.03
N LEU A 67 2.17 -7.42 9.85
CA LEU A 67 1.97 -6.03 9.50
C LEU A 67 0.90 -5.37 10.38
N ASP A 68 -0.25 -6.03 10.56
CA ASP A 68 -1.32 -5.52 11.43
C ASP A 68 -0.86 -5.38 12.88
N ARG A 69 -0.10 -6.37 13.37
CA ARG A 69 0.52 -6.32 14.69
C ARG A 69 1.49 -5.14 14.82
N LEU A 70 2.40 -4.96 13.85
CA LEU A 70 3.35 -3.86 13.84
C LEU A 70 2.63 -2.51 13.90
N LEU A 71 1.62 -2.31 13.04
CA LEU A 71 0.85 -1.07 12.99
C LEU A 71 0.13 -0.78 14.33
N ALA A 72 -0.41 -1.80 14.97
CA ALA A 72 -1.02 -1.67 16.30
C ALA A 72 0.03 -1.30 17.36
N GLU A 73 1.18 -1.97 17.39
CA GLU A 73 2.26 -1.73 18.36
C GLU A 73 2.86 -0.32 18.25
N VAL A 74 2.92 0.25 17.06
CA VAL A 74 3.41 1.62 16.83
C VAL A 74 2.31 2.69 16.87
N GLY A 75 1.07 2.33 17.20
CA GLY A 75 -0.05 3.26 17.35
C GLY A 75 -0.63 3.81 16.05
N LEU A 76 -0.36 3.15 14.92
CA LEU A 76 -0.82 3.53 13.58
C LEU A 76 -1.94 2.62 13.05
N GLY A 77 -2.39 1.65 13.85
CA GLY A 77 -3.40 0.67 13.48
C GLY A 77 -4.73 1.27 13.03
N GLU A 78 -5.10 2.42 13.60
CA GLU A 78 -6.40 3.09 13.43
C GLU A 78 -6.33 4.37 12.58
N LEU A 79 -5.24 4.62 11.85
CA LEU A 79 -5.11 5.78 10.96
C LEU A 79 -6.12 5.70 9.82
N LYS A 80 -6.91 6.77 9.58
CA LYS A 80 -7.99 6.76 8.58
C LYS A 80 -7.78 7.81 7.50
N ALA A 81 -8.06 7.45 6.26
CA ALA A 81 -7.92 8.34 5.11
C ALA A 81 -8.82 9.59 5.23
N ARG A 82 -10.04 9.41 5.76
CA ARG A 82 -11.01 10.48 6.01
C ARG A 82 -10.49 11.59 6.92
N ASP A 83 -9.54 11.28 7.81
CA ASP A 83 -8.96 12.28 8.73
C ASP A 83 -8.10 13.30 7.97
N PHE A 84 -7.72 12.97 6.72
CA PHE A 84 -7.03 13.85 5.76
C PHE A 84 -7.94 14.28 4.60
N GLY A 85 -9.26 14.08 4.73
CA GLY A 85 -10.24 14.41 3.70
C GLY A 85 -10.06 13.64 2.40
N LEU A 86 -9.55 12.40 2.46
CA LEU A 86 -9.47 11.47 1.34
C LEU A 86 -10.63 10.46 1.45
N ASP A 87 -11.17 10.06 0.30
CA ASP A 87 -12.26 9.09 0.22
C ASP A 87 -12.21 8.26 -1.09
N PRO A 88 -12.90 7.10 -1.16
CA PRO A 88 -12.81 6.18 -2.29
C PRO A 88 -13.22 6.77 -3.64
N SER A 89 -14.06 7.81 -3.68
CA SER A 89 -14.47 8.44 -4.95
C SER A 89 -13.29 9.08 -5.69
N MET A 90 -12.18 9.34 -5.00
CA MET A 90 -10.95 9.90 -5.55
C MET A 90 -10.04 8.85 -6.19
N ALA A 91 -10.31 7.55 -6.02
CA ALA A 91 -9.41 6.46 -6.43
C ALA A 91 -9.03 6.51 -7.92
N GLY A 92 -10.00 6.76 -8.80
CA GLY A 92 -9.73 6.88 -10.25
C GLY A 92 -8.74 8.01 -10.57
N LEU A 93 -8.99 9.20 -10.02
CA LEU A 93 -8.14 10.39 -10.21
C LEU A 93 -6.71 10.16 -9.69
N LEU A 94 -6.59 9.55 -8.52
CA LEU A 94 -5.31 9.28 -7.87
C LEU A 94 -4.49 8.23 -8.64
N ALA A 95 -5.13 7.16 -9.13
CA ALA A 95 -4.49 6.16 -9.97
C ALA A 95 -3.96 6.77 -11.28
N ASP A 96 -4.75 7.63 -11.92
CA ASP A 96 -4.35 8.33 -13.14
C ASP A 96 -3.17 9.26 -12.90
N ASN A 97 -3.17 9.99 -11.78
CA ASN A 97 -2.04 10.83 -11.39
C ASN A 97 -0.76 10.00 -11.14
N ALA A 98 -0.86 8.88 -10.43
CA ALA A 98 0.27 8.00 -10.15
C ALA A 98 0.89 7.44 -11.44
N LEU A 99 0.06 7.04 -12.40
CA LEU A 99 0.51 6.59 -13.73
C LEU A 99 1.20 7.70 -14.50
N ALA A 100 0.63 8.91 -14.51
CA ALA A 100 1.17 10.04 -15.27
C ALA A 100 2.52 10.56 -14.72
N THR A 101 2.76 10.44 -13.42
CA THR A 101 3.91 11.08 -12.73
C THR A 101 4.96 10.09 -12.25
N ASN A 102 4.58 8.82 -12.01
CA ASN A 102 5.42 7.84 -11.32
C ASN A 102 5.38 6.46 -12.01
N GLU A 103 5.14 6.39 -13.32
CA GLU A 103 5.09 5.13 -14.10
C GLU A 103 6.29 4.21 -13.86
N ARG A 104 7.49 4.80 -13.68
CA ARG A 104 8.72 4.06 -13.42
C ARG A 104 8.64 3.25 -12.13
N LEU A 105 8.06 3.81 -11.07
CA LEU A 105 7.92 3.10 -9.79
C LEU A 105 6.90 1.98 -9.89
N ILE A 106 5.84 2.19 -10.67
CA ILE A 106 4.83 1.16 -10.95
C ILE A 106 5.48 -0.01 -11.72
N GLY A 107 6.25 0.28 -12.76
CA GLY A 107 6.97 -0.73 -13.56
C GLY A 107 8.06 -1.49 -12.80
N LEU A 108 8.53 -0.98 -11.65
CA LEU A 108 9.46 -1.68 -10.76
C LEU A 108 8.75 -2.63 -9.77
N THR A 109 7.41 -2.64 -9.72
CA THR A 109 6.63 -3.44 -8.78
C THR A 109 6.61 -4.91 -9.21
N PRO A 110 6.98 -5.87 -8.33
CA PRO A 110 6.91 -7.30 -8.65
C PRO A 110 5.51 -7.74 -9.05
N GLY A 111 5.43 -8.70 -9.99
CA GLY A 111 4.16 -9.25 -10.49
C GLY A 111 3.40 -8.36 -11.47
N GLY A 112 3.82 -7.10 -11.64
CA GLY A 112 3.14 -6.13 -12.49
C GLY A 112 1.84 -5.61 -11.86
N MET A 113 1.58 -4.31 -12.02
CA MET A 113 0.32 -3.69 -11.62
C MET A 113 -0.17 -2.80 -12.76
N ASP A 114 -1.44 -2.95 -13.12
CA ASP A 114 -2.10 -2.08 -14.07
C ASP A 114 -2.96 -1.02 -13.35
N ARG A 115 -3.63 -0.17 -14.14
CA ARG A 115 -4.52 0.86 -13.59
C ARG A 115 -5.63 0.28 -12.71
N ALA A 116 -6.19 -0.88 -13.05
CA ALA A 116 -7.28 -1.47 -12.29
C ALA A 116 -6.78 -1.94 -10.90
N ASP A 117 -5.57 -2.50 -10.85
CA ASP A 117 -4.91 -2.84 -9.59
C ASP A 117 -4.71 -1.59 -8.70
N LEU A 118 -4.25 -0.48 -9.29
CA LEU A 118 -4.04 0.78 -8.56
C LEU A 118 -5.34 1.37 -8.02
N VAL A 119 -6.40 1.38 -8.83
CA VAL A 119 -7.73 1.85 -8.41
C VAL A 119 -8.24 1.00 -7.26
N GLN A 120 -8.13 -0.33 -7.35
CA GLN A 120 -8.63 -1.22 -6.31
C GLN A 120 -7.85 -1.06 -4.99
N ILE A 121 -6.54 -0.85 -5.04
CA ILE A 121 -5.73 -0.53 -3.85
C ILE A 121 -6.25 0.76 -3.20
N LEU A 122 -6.51 1.79 -3.99
CA LEU A 122 -6.99 3.09 -3.50
C LEU A 122 -8.42 3.00 -2.94
N GLU A 123 -9.34 2.32 -3.63
CA GLU A 123 -10.71 2.14 -3.15
C GLU A 123 -10.73 1.45 -1.79
N GLU A 124 -9.90 0.43 -1.60
CA GLU A 124 -9.79 -0.28 -0.34
C GLU A 124 -9.10 0.56 0.74
N ALA A 125 -7.99 1.23 0.42
CA ALA A 125 -7.21 2.00 1.38
C ALA A 125 -7.92 3.27 1.88
N LEU A 126 -8.83 3.83 1.07
CA LEU A 126 -9.52 5.08 1.37
C LEU A 126 -10.90 4.89 2.02
N ALA A 127 -11.38 3.65 2.15
CA ALA A 127 -12.66 3.31 2.77
C ALA A 127 -12.63 3.47 4.30
#